data_AF-W7WC44-F1
#
_entry.id   AF-W7WC44-F1
#
_cell.length_a   1.000
_cell.length_b   1.000
_cell.length_c   1.000
_cell.angle_alpha   90.00
_cell.angle_beta   90.00
_cell.angle_gamma   90.00
#
_symmetry.space_group_name_H-M   'P 1'
#
loop_
_entity.id
_entity.type
_entity.pdbx_description
1 polymer ?
#
loop_
_entity_poly.entity_id
_entity_poly.type
_entity_poly.pdbx_seq_one_letter_code
_entity_poly.pdbx_strand_id
1 'polypeptide(L)' 'MSLCPKYTVSGPSLDALFRKARKTAGLEGFTFHDARATALTRMAKKVDVLQLARISGHKDIKMLMVYYRETSADIAKNLR' A
#
# COMPACT_ATOMS: atom_id res chain seq x y z
N MET A 1 23.92 8.77 -19.34
CA MET A 1 22.96 9.67 -18.66
C MET A 1 21.91 8.79 -17.97
N SER A 2 21.95 8.63 -16.64
CA SER A 2 20.87 7.94 -15.91
C SER A 2 20.68 8.67 -14.58
N LEU A 3 19.70 9.58 -14.57
CA LEU A 3 19.27 10.38 -13.43
C LEU A 3 18.07 9.67 -12.79
N CYS A 4 18.34 8.76 -11.86
CA CYS A 4 17.35 8.34 -10.86
C CYS A 4 17.93 8.73 -9.50
N PRO A 5 17.33 9.68 -8.75
CA PRO A 5 17.76 9.95 -7.39
C PRO A 5 17.50 8.67 -6.59
N LYS A 6 18.57 7.98 -6.19
CA LYS A 6 18.48 6.90 -5.21
C LYS A 6 17.89 7.54 -3.96
N TYR A 7 16.73 7.05 -3.52
CA TYR A 7 16.05 7.52 -2.31
C TYR A 7 17.09 7.87 -1.23
N THR A 8 17.10 9.11 -0.76
CA THR A 8 18.18 9.69 0.04
C THR A 8 18.29 9.10 1.46
N VAL A 9 17.41 8.15 1.79
CA VAL A 9 17.27 7.54 3.11
C VAL A 9 17.46 6.04 2.98
N SER A 10 18.40 5.48 3.76
CA SER A 10 18.61 4.04 3.82
C SER A 10 17.45 3.32 4.52
N GLY A 11 17.24 2.04 4.23
CA GLY A 11 16.20 1.22 4.87
C GLY A 11 16.21 1.29 6.42
N PRO A 12 17.37 1.16 7.08
CA PRO A 12 17.47 1.30 8.53
C PRO A 12 17.06 2.68 9.04
N SER A 13 17.47 3.75 8.35
CA SER A 13 17.10 5.13 8.71
C SER A 13 15.59 5.36 8.55
N LEU A 14 14.99 4.79 7.50
CA LEU A 14 13.55 4.86 7.29
C LEU A 14 12.78 4.20 8.43
N ASP A 15 13.20 3.00 8.83
CA ASP A 15 12.56 2.27 9.92
C ASP A 15 12.71 3.00 11.27
N ALA A 16 13.88 3.55 11.57
CA ALA A 16 14.10 4.36 12.77
C ALA A 16 13.22 5.61 12.81
N LEU A 17 13.12 6.33 11.69
CA LEU A 17 12.25 7.51 11.55
C LEU A 17 10.78 7.13 11.70
N PHE A 18 10.34 6.02 11.11
CA PHE A 18 8.98 5.53 11.23
C PHE A 18 8.64 5.17 12.67
N ARG A 19 9.50 4.43 13.38
CA ARG A 19 9.29 4.10 14.81
C ARG A 19 9.18 5.35 15.67
N LYS A 20 10.01 6.37 15.41
CA LYS A 20 9.95 7.66 16.12
C LYS A 20 8.60 8.36 15.88
N ALA A 21 8.18 8.47 14.62
CA ALA A 21 6.89 9.08 14.27
C ALA A 21 5.70 8.30 14.87
N ARG A 22 5.73 6.97 14.81
CA ARG A 22 4.73 6.08 15.42
C ARG A 22 4.61 6.31 16.92
N LYS A 23 5.75 6.40 17.62
CA LYS A 23 5.79 6.67 19.06
C LYS A 23 5.23 8.05 19.40
N THR A 24 5.58 9.09 18.63
CA THR A 24 5.04 10.44 18.84
C THR A 24 3.53 10.50 18.63
N ALA A 25 2.99 9.71 17.70
CA ALA A 25 1.54 9.59 17.48
C ALA A 25 0.81 8.74 18.55
N GLY A 26 1.52 8.16 19.52
CA GLY A 26 0.93 7.29 20.53
C GLY A 26 0.43 5.94 19.99
N LEU A 27 1.00 5.46 18.88
CA LEU A 27 0.59 4.24 18.21
C LEU A 27 1.60 3.11 18.42
N GLU A 28 1.13 1.86 18.41
CA GLU A 28 1.96 0.67 18.58
C GLU A 28 1.41 -0.55 17.82
N GLY A 29 2.18 -1.64 17.80
CA GLY A 29 1.75 -2.92 17.20
C GLY A 29 1.96 -3.09 15.69
N PHE A 30 2.51 -2.10 14.99
CA PHE A 30 2.79 -2.20 13.55
C PHE A 30 4.14 -1.62 13.13
N THR A 31 4.60 -2.04 11.96
CA THR A 31 5.86 -1.70 11.30
C THR A 31 5.63 -0.87 10.04
N PHE A 32 6.71 -0.40 9.43
CA PHE A 32 6.62 0.35 8.17
C PHE A 32 6.06 -0.52 7.02
N HIS A 33 6.33 -1.83 7.02
CA HIS A 33 5.79 -2.73 6.00
C HIS A 33 4.25 -2.79 6.01
N ASP A 34 3.64 -2.69 7.19
CA ASP A 34 2.19 -2.72 7.35
C ASP A 34 1.51 -1.47 6.77
N ALA A 35 2.25 -0.36 6.65
CA ALA A 35 1.75 0.84 6.00
C ALA A 35 1.40 0.58 4.53
N ARG A 36 2.18 -0.26 3.84
CA ARG A 36 1.90 -0.67 2.46
C ARG A 36 0.63 -1.50 2.39
N ALA A 37 0.48 -2.53 3.23
CA ALA A 37 -0.72 -3.36 3.27
C ALA A 37 -1.98 -2.53 3.56
N THR A 38 -1.88 -1.57 4.47
CA THR A 38 -2.96 -0.63 4.80
C THR A 38 -3.32 0.27 3.62
N ALA A 39 -2.32 0.82 2.93
CA ALA A 39 -2.55 1.65 1.75
C ALA A 39 -3.24 0.87 0.63
N LEU A 40 -2.78 -0.36 0.35
CA LEU A 40 -3.39 -1.24 -0.65
C LEU A 40 -4.84 -1.56 -0.30
N THR A 41 -5.13 -1.90 0.95
CA THR A 41 -6.49 -2.19 1.42
C THR A 41 -7.41 -0.98 1.27
N ARG A 42 -6.91 0.24 1.51
CA ARG A 42 -7.71 1.48 1.34
C ARG A 42 -7.92 1.82 -0.13
N MET A 43 -6.90 1.62 -0.97
CA MET A 43 -6.99 1.88 -2.41
C MET A 43 -7.87 0.86 -3.12
N ALA A 44 -7.86 -0.40 -2.70
CA ALA A 44 -8.72 -1.46 -3.26
C ALA A 44 -10.22 -1.16 -3.16
N LYS A 45 -10.64 -0.22 -2.29
CA LYS A 45 -12.03 0.27 -2.21
C LYS A 45 -12.38 1.37 -3.22
N LYS A 46 -11.38 1.88 -3.94
CA LYS A 46 -11.49 3.06 -4.82
C LYS A 46 -11.10 2.79 -6.26
N VAL A 47 -10.27 1.77 -6.50
CA VAL A 47 -9.76 1.42 -7.82
C VAL A 47 -9.86 -0.07 -8.05
N ASP A 48 -10.00 -0.46 -9.31
CA ASP A 48 -9.96 -1.86 -9.75
C ASP A 48 -8.57 -2.49 -9.48
N VAL A 49 -8.54 -3.82 -9.39
CA VAL A 49 -7.33 -4.60 -9.11
C VAL A 49 -6.19 -4.35 -10.12
N LEU A 50 -6.50 -4.10 -11.41
CA LEU A 50 -5.48 -3.83 -12.42
C LEU A 50 -4.87 -2.43 -12.26
N GLN A 51 -5.69 -1.46 -11.87
CA GLN A 51 -5.22 -0.11 -11.52
C GLN A 51 -4.39 -0.15 -10.23
N LEU A 52 -4.83 -0.92 -9.24
CA LEU A 52 -4.09 -1.15 -8.00
C LEU A 52 -2.72 -1.80 -8.29
N ALA A 53 -2.65 -2.76 -9.22
CA ALA A 53 -1.41 -3.38 -9.66
C ALA A 53 -0.42 -2.36 -10.26
N ARG A 54 -0.92 -1.49 -11.15
CA ARG A 54 -0.10 -0.40 -11.72
C ARG A 54 0.39 0.59 -10.67
N ILE A 55 -0.48 1.04 -9.77
CA ILE A 55 -0.13 2.01 -8.71
C ILE A 55 0.91 1.42 -7.76
N SER A 56 0.71 0.16 -7.36
CA SER A 56 1.55 -0.48 -6.36
C SER A 56 2.83 -1.08 -6.93
N GLY A 57 2.93 -1.27 -8.25
CA GLY A 57 4.05 -1.92 -8.92
C GLY A 57 4.10 -3.44 -8.70
N HIS A 58 2.98 -4.09 -8.35
CA HIS A 58 2.93 -5.55 -8.26
C HIS A 58 2.92 -6.15 -9.67
N LYS A 59 3.85 -7.08 -9.92
CA LYS A 59 3.89 -7.86 -11.16
C LYS A 59 2.88 -9.01 -11.13
N ASP A 60 2.69 -9.63 -9.96
CA ASP A 60 1.69 -10.67 -9.76
C ASP A 60 0.44 -10.09 -9.10
N ILE A 61 -0.65 -10.10 -9.85
CA ILE A 61 -1.96 -9.61 -9.44
C ILE A 61 -2.57 -10.51 -8.35
N LYS A 62 -2.22 -11.80 -8.31
CA LYS A 62 -2.77 -12.74 -7.32
C LYS A 62 -2.50 -12.30 -5.88
N MET A 63 -1.37 -11.63 -5.65
CA MET A 63 -1.03 -11.05 -4.33
C MET A 63 -1.99 -9.93 -3.90
N LEU A 64 -2.57 -9.21 -4.86
CA LEU A 64 -3.50 -8.10 -4.56
C LEU A 64 -4.91 -8.57 -4.24
N MET A 65 -5.26 -9.80 -4.61
CA MET A 65 -6.57 -10.39 -4.30
C MET A 65 -6.84 -10.45 -2.79
N VAL A 66 -5.79 -10.55 -1.96
CA VAL A 66 -5.92 -10.51 -0.49
C VAL A 66 -6.42 -9.15 0.03
N TYR A 67 -6.14 -8.08 -0.72
CA TYR A 67 -6.56 -6.71 -0.37
C TYR A 67 -7.89 -6.33 -1.04
N TYR A 68 -8.26 -7.01 -2.13
CA TYR A 68 -9.51 -6.81 -2.85
C TYR A 68 -10.64 -7.58 -2.16
N ARG A 69 -11.53 -6.85 -1.47
CA ARG A 69 -12.66 -7.41 -0.70
C ARG A 69 -14.00 -6.78 -1.11
N GLU A 70 -14.23 -6.62 -2.41
CA GLU A 70 -15.53 -6.15 -2.89
C GLU A 70 -16.59 -7.24 -2.75
N THR A 71 -17.79 -6.83 -2.33
CA THR A 71 -18.96 -7.72 -2.29
C THR A 71 -19.61 -7.79 -3.67
N SER A 72 -20.45 -8.80 -3.92
CA SER A 72 -21.26 -8.87 -5.14
C SER A 72 -22.13 -7.62 -5.35
N ALA A 73 -22.62 -7.02 -4.27
CA ALA A 73 -23.36 -5.75 -4.30
C ALA A 73 -22.48 -4.57 -4.72
N ASP A 74 -21.20 -4.54 -4.35
CA ASP A 74 -20.27 -3.48 -4.77
C ASP A 74 -19.90 -3.63 -6.25
N ILE A 75 -19.68 -4.85 -6.70
CA ILE A 75 -19.45 -5.16 -8.13
C ILE A 75 -20.67 -4.73 -8.95
N ALA A 76 -21.89 -5.01 -8.47
CA ALA A 76 -23.12 -4.62 -9.16
C ALA A 76 -23.27 -3.09 -9.35
N LYS A 77 -22.74 -2.27 -8.44
CA LYS A 77 -22.74 -0.80 -8.61
C LYS A 77 -21.89 -0.34 -9.80
N ASN A 78 -20.89 -1.14 -10.19
CA ASN A 78 -19.99 -0.84 -11.31
C ASN A 78 -20.55 -1.30 -12.67
N LEU A 79 -21.60 -2.12 -12.69
CA LEU A 79 -22.22 -2.75 -13.87
C LEU A 79 -23.41 -1.97 -14.46
N ARG A 80 -23.51 -0.66 -14.19
CA ARG A 80 -24.63 0.18 -14.66
C ARG A 80 -24.94 0.06 -16.15
#